data_AF-A0A553EJI4-F1
#
_entry.id   AF-A0A553EJI4-F1
#
_cell.length_a   1.000
_cell.length_b   1.000
_cell.length_c   1.000
_cell.angle_alpha   90.00
_cell.angle_beta   90.00
_cell.angle_gamma   90.00
#
_symmetry.space_group_name_H-M   'P 1'
#
loop_
_entity.id
_entity.type
_entity.pdbx_description
1 polymer ?
#
loop_
_entity_poly.entity_id
_entity_poly.type
_entity_poly.pdbx_seq_one_letter_code
_entity_poly.pdbx_strand_id
1 'polypeptide(L)' 'MKKKLMGIVAIVTIATVAGYNVCTSQNNMKLSDLTLANMEALAASPEVDIPYICVGETKACYDSYYHEVFEGYRWR' A
#
# COMPACT_ATOMS: atom_id res chain seq x y z
N MET A 1 41.92 -21.83 -11.94
CA MET A 1 40.67 -21.96 -11.16
C MET A 1 40.65 -21.10 -9.89
N LYS A 2 41.67 -21.14 -9.02
CA LYS A 2 41.74 -20.32 -7.78
C LYS A 2 41.48 -18.81 -7.95
N LYS A 3 42.08 -18.15 -8.95
CA LYS A 3 41.85 -16.71 -9.22
C LYS A 3 40.40 -16.38 -9.64
N LYS A 4 39.74 -17.29 -10.36
CA LYS A 4 38.31 -17.13 -10.73
C LYS A 4 37.40 -17.31 -9.53
N LEU A 5 37.71 -18.25 -8.64
CA LEU A 5 36.98 -18.48 -7.40
C LEU A 5 37.07 -17.27 -6.45
N MET A 6 38.26 -16.67 -6.28
CA MET A 6 38.42 -15.46 -5.46
C MET A 6 37.64 -14.26 -6.02
N GLY A 7 37.58 -14.11 -7.35
CA GLY A 7 36.76 -13.08 -7.99
C GLY A 7 35.26 -13.25 -7.72
N ILE A 8 34.75 -14.48 -7.78
CA ILE A 8 33.34 -14.78 -7.46
C ILE A 8 33.04 -14.48 -6.00
N VAL A 9 33.92 -14.89 -5.08
CA VAL A 9 33.75 -14.61 -3.64
C VAL A 9 33.70 -13.10 -3.40
N ALA A 10 34.59 -12.32 -4.02
CA ALA A 10 34.59 -10.86 -3.88
C ALA A 10 33.26 -10.23 -4.35
N ILE A 11 32.71 -10.69 -5.49
CA ILE A 11 31.42 -10.19 -6.02
C ILE A 11 30.27 -10.53 -5.05
N VAL A 12 30.23 -11.76 -4.52
CA VAL A 12 29.22 -12.18 -3.55
C VAL A 12 29.30 -11.35 -2.27
N THR A 13 30.50 -11.07 -1.76
CA THR A 13 30.68 -10.23 -0.57
C THR A 13 30.21 -8.79 -0.81
N ILE A 14 30.51 -8.22 -1.98
CA ILE A 14 30.05 -6.85 -2.31
C ILE A 14 28.51 -6.82 -2.45
N ALA A 15 27.92 -7.80 -3.13
CA ALA A 15 26.47 -7.87 -3.31
C ALA A 15 25.72 -8.07 -1.98
N THR A 16 26.26 -8.90 -1.07
CA THR A 16 25.67 -9.12 0.25
C THR A 16 25.76 -7.87 1.14
N VAL A 17 26.91 -7.18 1.17
CA VAL A 17 27.07 -5.93 1.93
C VAL A 17 26.19 -4.81 1.38
N ALA A 18 26.15 -4.64 0.05
CA ALA A 18 25.28 -3.65 -0.59
C ALA A 18 23.79 -3.97 -0.34
N GLY A 19 23.39 -5.23 -0.49
CA GLY A 19 22.03 -5.69 -0.21
C GLY A 19 21.62 -5.48 1.25
N TYR A 20 22.51 -5.81 2.20
CA TYR A 20 22.26 -5.57 3.63
C TYR A 20 22.10 -4.09 3.94
N ASN A 21 22.94 -3.22 3.37
CA ASN A 21 22.85 -1.76 3.54
C ASN A 21 21.55 -1.18 2.95
N VAL A 22 21.08 -1.68 1.81
CA VAL A 22 19.82 -1.27 1.20
C VAL A 22 18.62 -1.74 2.02
N CYS A 23 18.63 -2.99 2.49
CA CYS A 23 17.56 -3.54 3.32
C CYS A 23 17.50 -2.88 4.71
N THR A 24 18.63 -2.57 5.33
CA THR A 24 18.66 -1.87 6.62
C THR A 24 18.29 -0.39 6.47
N SER A 25 18.65 0.27 5.36
CA SER A 25 18.27 1.66 5.10
C SER A 25 16.75 1.81 5.02
N GLN A 26 16.06 0.85 4.37
CA GLN A 26 14.60 0.86 4.26
C GLN A 26 13.88 0.66 5.61
N ASN A 27 14.46 -0.11 6.53
CA ASN A 27 13.90 -0.30 7.88
C ASN A 27 14.05 0.92 8.80
N ASN A 28 14.84 1.92 8.40
CA ASN A 28 15.06 3.16 9.18
C ASN A 28 14.22 4.34 8.67
N MET A 29 13.30 4.12 7.73
CA MET A 29 12.27 5.10 7.39
C MET A 29 11.24 5.16 8.54
N LYS A 30 11.63 5.78 9.66
CA LYS A 30 10.71 6.15 10.72
C LYS A 30 9.76 7.20 10.17
N LEU A 31 8.56 6.76 9.78
CA LEU A 31 7.44 7.66 9.63
C LEU A 31 7.21 8.35 10.98
N SER A 32 6.86 9.63 10.95
CA SER A 32 6.43 10.30 12.17
C SER A 32 5.19 9.59 12.71
N ASP A 33 4.99 9.61 14.03
CA ASP A 33 3.79 9.03 14.65
C ASP A 33 2.49 9.58 14.02
N LEU A 34 2.53 10.84 13.56
CA LEU A 34 1.44 11.49 12.84
C LEU A 34 1.23 10.90 11.43
N THR A 35 2.31 10.66 10.69
CA THR A 35 2.23 10.04 9.35
C THR A 35 1.75 8.60 9.44
N LEU A 36 2.18 7.86 10.48
CA LEU A 36 1.73 6.50 10.73
C LEU A 36 0.24 6.46 11.09
N ALA A 37 -0.21 7.32 12.01
CA ALA A 37 -1.62 7.43 12.38
C ALA A 37 -2.51 7.83 11.18
N ASN A 38 -2.03 8.69 10.28
CA ASN A 38 -2.76 9.06 9.08
C ASN A 38 -2.88 7.90 8.08
N MET A 39 -1.82 7.09 7.93
CA MET A 39 -1.85 5.89 7.08
C MET A 39 -2.75 4.80 7.66
N GLU A 40 -2.68 4.57 8.97
CA GLU A 40 -3.55 3.64 9.67
C GLU A 40 -5.01 4.09 9.60
N ALA A 41 -5.30 5.38 9.74
CA ALA A 41 -6.66 5.91 9.57
C ALA A 41 -7.17 5.73 8.13
N LEU A 42 -6.31 5.91 7.12
CA LEU A 42 -6.67 5.69 5.73
C LEU A 42 -6.93 4.21 5.43
N ALA A 43 -6.12 3.29 5.96
CA ALA A 43 -6.28 1.84 5.78
C ALA A 43 -7.37 1.23 6.68
N ALA A 44 -7.70 1.87 7.80
CA ALA A 44 -8.80 1.47 8.68
C ALA A 44 -10.17 1.82 8.08
N SER A 45 -10.19 2.68 7.06
CA SER A 45 -11.39 2.85 6.24
C SER A 45 -11.48 1.61 5.34
N PRO A 46 -12.46 0.71 5.57
CA PRO A 46 -12.63 -0.38 4.63
C PRO A 46 -12.89 0.22 3.25
N GLU A 47 -12.14 -0.23 2.23
CA GLU A 47 -12.61 -0.16 0.85
C GLU A 47 -13.83 -1.08 0.77
N VAL A 48 -14.95 -0.59 1.29
CA VAL A 48 -16.21 -1.23 1.03
C VAL A 48 -16.51 -0.82 -0.40
N ASP A 49 -16.27 -1.75 -1.33
CA ASP A 49 -16.93 -1.74 -2.62
C ASP A 49 -18.41 -2.02 -2.33
N ILE A 50 -19.09 -1.03 -1.71
CA ILE A 50 -20.52 -1.10 -1.46
C ILE A 50 -21.13 -1.09 -2.84
N PRO A 51 -21.93 -2.10 -3.23
CA PRO A 51 -22.72 -2.01 -4.42
C PRO A 51 -23.78 -0.93 -4.18
N TYR A 52 -23.40 0.33 -4.37
CA TYR A 52 -24.35 1.43 -4.37
C TYR A 52 -25.26 1.21 -5.57
N ILE A 53 -26.48 0.80 -5.29
CA ILE A 53 -27.50 0.67 -6.33
C ILE A 53 -27.99 2.08 -6.62
N CYS A 54 -27.34 2.75 -7.56
CA CYS A 54 -27.79 4.04 -8.08
C CYS A 54 -28.73 3.78 -9.28
N VAL A 55 -29.99 4.19 -9.14
CA VAL A 55 -31.05 3.99 -10.14
C VAL A 55 -31.19 5.25 -10.99
N GLY A 56 -30.90 5.15 -12.30
CA GLY A 56 -31.25 6.16 -13.31
C GLY A 56 -30.59 7.55 -13.18
N GLU A 57 -31.15 8.54 -13.89
CA GLU A 57 -30.74 9.96 -13.88
C GLU A 57 -30.99 10.66 -12.54
N THR A 58 -31.73 10.02 -11.64
CA THR A 58 -31.90 10.50 -10.28
C THR A 58 -30.61 10.26 -9.54
N LYS A 59 -30.05 11.32 -8.95
CA LYS A 59 -28.86 11.28 -8.11
C LYS A 59 -29.12 10.56 -6.78
N ALA A 60 -29.88 9.48 -6.75
CA ALA A 60 -30.24 8.75 -5.56
C ALA A 60 -29.51 7.40 -5.58
N CYS A 61 -28.68 7.18 -4.56
CA CYS A 61 -28.00 5.92 -4.35
C CYS A 61 -28.48 5.30 -3.03
N TYR A 62 -28.66 3.97 -3.05
CA TYR A 62 -29.01 3.21 -1.86
C TYR A 62 -27.76 2.60 -1.22
N ASP A 63 -27.55 2.88 0.05
CA ASP A 63 -26.56 2.20 0.87
C ASP A 63 -27.20 0.96 1.51
N SER A 64 -26.79 -0.23 1.06
CA SER A 64 -27.30 -1.50 1.59
C SER A 64 -26.81 -1.82 3.00
N TYR A 65 -25.74 -1.18 3.47
CA TYR A 65 -25.15 -1.39 4.78
C TYR A 65 -25.86 -0.57 5.86
N TYR A 66 -26.14 0.71 5.57
CA TYR A 66 -26.85 1.60 6.48
C TYR A 66 -28.37 1.66 6.25
N HIS A 67 -28.86 1.00 5.19
CA HIS A 67 -30.26 1.03 4.75
C HIS A 67 -30.78 2.46 4.51
N GLU A 68 -29.93 3.35 4.00
CA GLU A 68 -30.24 4.77 3.76
C GLU A 68 -30.16 5.14 2.28
N VAL A 69 -30.88 6.22 1.92
CA VAL A 69 -30.87 6.81 0.58
C VAL A 69 -30.18 8.16 0.67
N PHE A 70 -29.14 8.36 -0.14
CA PHE A 70 -28.38 9.61 -0.18
C PHE A 70 -28.27 10.16 -1.61
N GLU A 71 -27.99 11.46 -1.72
CA GLU A 71 -27.74 12.09 -3.01
C GLU A 71 -26.33 11.75 -3.51
N GLY A 72 -26.20 11.02 -4.62
CA GLY A 72 -24.94 10.54 -5.14
C GLY A 72 -24.97 10.30 -6.65
N TYR A 73 -23.79 10.32 -7.27
CA TYR A 73 -23.62 10.03 -8.70
C TYR A 73 -23.00 8.64 -8.86
N ARG A 74 -23.40 7.93 -9.93
CA ARG A 74 -22.72 6.70 -10.35
C ARG A 74 -21.32 7.06 -10.87
N TRP A 75 -20.28 6.75 -10.11
CA TRP A 75 -18.90 6.81 -10.57
C TRP A 75 -18.69 5.71 -11.61
N ARG A 76 -18.19 6.07 -12.80
CA ARG A 76 -17.89 5.16 -13.91
C ARG A 76 -16.41 4.82 -13.91
#